data_AF-A0A7S4LCJ8-F1
#
_entry.id   AF-A0A7S4LCJ8-F1
#
_cell.length_a   1.000
_cell.length_b   1.000
_cell.length_c   1.000
_cell.angle_alpha   90.00
_cell.angle_beta   90.00
_cell.angle_gamma   90.00
#
_symmetry.space_group_name_H-M   'P 1'
#
loop_
_entity.id
_entity.type
_entity.pdbx_description
1 polymer ?
#
loop_
_entity_poly.entity_id
_entity_poly.type
_entity_poly.pdbx_seq_one_letter_code
_entity_poly.pdbx_strand_id
1 'polypeptide(L)'
;ANGTSAGAVPLRDRRFVLQRLTKETLDQYDPLAIGSLGPTTTDGATQIDPVVERYIGQPLISLATAAEFSNKREHPYFLRMVPPDDRQTAFLAAVLHHYGWL
;
A
#
# COMPACT_ATOMS: atom_id res chain seq x y z
N ALA A 1 -16.05 -45.76 20.64
CA ALA A 1 -14.75 -45.74 19.95
C ALA A 1 -14.92 -45.01 18.62
N ASN A 2 -13.90 -44.22 18.26
CA ASN A 2 -13.73 -43.47 17.00
C ASN A 2 -14.57 -42.17 16.90
N GLY A 3 -14.08 -40.97 17.22
CA GLY A 3 -12.69 -40.54 17.35
C GLY A 3 -12.09 -40.13 16.01
N THR A 4 -12.72 -39.20 15.29
CA THR A 4 -12.08 -38.46 14.18
C THR A 4 -12.07 -36.99 14.53
N SER A 5 -11.07 -36.61 15.32
CA SER A 5 -10.63 -35.22 15.47
C SER A 5 -10.16 -34.73 14.10
N ALA A 6 -10.94 -33.86 13.47
CA ALA A 6 -10.47 -33.05 12.35
C ALA A 6 -9.24 -32.28 12.86
N GLY A 7 -8.05 -32.73 12.46
CA GLY A 7 -6.80 -32.16 12.91
C GLY A 7 -6.77 -30.69 12.51
N ALA A 8 -6.77 -29.80 13.50
CA ALA A 8 -6.44 -28.40 13.30
C ALA A 8 -5.00 -28.36 12.77
N VAL A 9 -4.87 -28.13 11.46
CA VAL A 9 -3.56 -27.94 10.84
C VAL A 9 -2.99 -26.64 11.42
N PRO A 10 -1.84 -26.66 12.12
CA PRO A 10 -1.26 -25.45 12.66
C PRO A 10 -0.93 -24.50 11.51
N LEU A 11 -1.49 -23.28 11.52
CA LEU A 11 -1.26 -22.22 10.52
C LEU A 11 0.19 -21.70 10.49
N ARG A 12 1.14 -22.38 11.15
CA ARG A 12 2.58 -22.09 11.11
C ARG A 12 3.24 -22.49 9.79
N ASP A 13 2.62 -23.37 9.00
CA ASP A 13 3.16 -23.73 7.69
C ASP A 13 2.85 -22.60 6.69
N ARG A 14 3.87 -21.78 6.39
CA ARG A 14 3.82 -20.57 5.53
C ARG A 14 3.50 -20.86 4.05
N ARG A 15 3.09 -22.08 3.72
CA ARG A 15 2.63 -22.41 2.38
C ARG A 15 1.24 -21.84 2.22
N PHE A 16 1.04 -21.04 1.17
CA PHE A 16 -0.29 -20.60 0.72
C PHE A 16 -1.13 -21.82 0.35
N VAL A 17 -1.67 -22.52 1.35
CA VAL A 17 -2.70 -23.52 1.12
C VAL A 17 -3.99 -22.73 1.07
N LEU A 18 -4.64 -22.71 -0.09
CA LEU A 18 -6.01 -22.23 -0.28
C LEU A 18 -7.00 -23.16 0.44
N GLN A 19 -6.81 -23.37 1.74
CA GLN A 19 -7.78 -24.03 2.59
C GLN A 19 -8.97 -23.10 2.78
N ARG A 20 -10.16 -23.70 2.88
CA ARG A 20 -11.38 -23.00 3.24
C ARG A 20 -11.19 -22.44 4.65
N LEU A 21 -10.88 -21.14 4.73
CA LEU A 21 -10.71 -20.43 5.99
C LEU A 21 -12.06 -20.44 6.74
N THR A 22 -12.11 -21.14 7.86
CA THR A 22 -13.24 -21.07 8.81
C THR A 22 -13.03 -19.89 9.76
N LYS A 23 -14.09 -19.45 10.44
CA LYS A 23 -14.00 -18.34 11.41
C LYS A 23 -12.97 -18.62 12.51
N GLU A 24 -12.95 -19.82 13.11
CA GLU A 24 -11.93 -20.17 14.10
C GLU A 24 -10.50 -20.12 13.53
N THR A 25 -10.29 -20.50 12.27
CA THR A 25 -8.94 -20.42 11.66
C THR A 25 -8.53 -18.98 11.38
N LEU A 26 -9.47 -18.09 11.04
CA LEU A 26 -9.20 -16.66 10.85
C LEU A 26 -8.84 -15.98 12.17
N ASP A 27 -9.53 -16.32 13.26
CA ASP A 27 -9.24 -15.75 14.58
C ASP A 27 -7.86 -16.17 15.12
N GLN A 28 -7.30 -17.27 14.61
CA GLN A 28 -5.95 -17.76 14.95
C GLN A 28 -4.87 -17.39 13.92
N TYR A 29 -5.26 -16.70 12.84
CA TYR A 29 -4.36 -16.38 11.74
C TYR A 29 -3.64 -15.05 12.00
N ASP A 30 -2.31 -15.11 12.01
CA ASP A 30 -1.43 -13.94 12.05
C ASP A 30 -0.75 -13.78 10.68
N PRO A 31 -1.37 -13.07 9.71
CA PRO A 31 -0.81 -12.92 8.38
C PRO A 31 0.48 -12.10 8.44
N LEU A 32 1.50 -12.57 7.71
CA LEU A 32 2.57 -11.68 7.29
C LEU A 32 1.98 -10.63 6.33
N ALA A 33 1.89 -9.38 6.78
CA ALA A 33 1.61 -8.26 5.88
C ALA A 33 2.76 -8.13 4.87
N ILE A 34 2.43 -8.02 3.58
CA ILE A 34 3.42 -7.91 2.48
C ILE A 34 3.50 -6.50 1.88
N GLY A 35 2.59 -5.61 2.27
CA GLY A 35 2.45 -4.26 1.75
C GLY A 35 1.23 -3.57 2.34
N SER A 36 1.16 -2.25 2.18
CA SER A 36 0.10 -1.40 2.70
C SER A 36 -0.61 -0.66 1.58
N LEU A 37 -1.93 -0.50 1.69
CA LEU A 37 -2.76 0.28 0.78
C LEU A 37 -3.32 1.50 1.52
N GLY A 38 -3.33 2.64 0.84
CA GLY A 38 -3.60 3.94 1.44
C GLY A 38 -2.31 4.60 1.96
N PRO A 39 -2.43 5.69 2.74
CA PRO A 39 -3.65 6.50 2.91
C PRO A 39 -4.03 7.21 1.60
N THR A 40 -5.21 7.83 1.56
CA THR A 40 -5.70 8.52 0.35
C THR A 40 -5.27 9.98 0.26
N THR A 41 -4.81 10.57 1.35
CA THR A 41 -4.40 11.98 1.44
C THR A 41 -2.88 12.11 1.50
N THR A 42 -2.37 13.23 0.98
CA THR A 42 -0.96 13.62 1.13
C THR A 42 -0.56 13.68 2.60
N ASP A 43 -1.33 14.39 3.44
CA ASP A 43 -1.00 14.54 4.87
C ASP A 43 -0.89 13.20 5.60
N GLY A 44 -1.74 12.23 5.26
CA GLY A 44 -1.66 10.89 5.83
C GLY A 44 -0.41 10.16 5.34
N ALA A 45 -0.10 10.29 4.05
CA ALA A 45 1.06 9.65 3.43
C ALA A 45 2.35 10.19 4.06
N THR A 46 2.47 11.50 4.25
CA THR A 46 3.64 12.14 4.86
C THR A 46 3.87 11.67 6.30
N GLN A 47 2.81 11.32 7.04
CA GLN A 47 2.94 10.80 8.41
C GLN A 47 3.42 9.35 8.44
N ILE A 48 2.94 8.50 7.52
CA ILE A 48 3.21 7.05 7.53
C ILE A 48 4.49 6.70 6.79
N ASP A 49 4.80 7.42 5.72
CA ASP A 49 5.91 7.13 4.81
C ASP A 49 7.27 6.99 5.53
N PRO A 50 7.69 7.90 6.45
CA PRO A 50 8.95 7.75 7.16
C PRO A 50 9.05 6.45 7.98
N VAL A 51 7.93 5.94 8.47
CA VAL A 51 7.88 4.68 9.23
C VAL A 51 8.05 3.50 8.27
N VAL A 52 7.36 3.53 7.14
CA VAL A 52 7.46 2.49 6.11
C VAL A 52 8.89 2.42 5.57
N GLU A 53 9.45 3.57 5.20
CA GLU A 53 10.75 3.70 4.56
C GLU A 53 11.90 3.25 5.48
N ARG A 54 11.80 3.48 6.79
CA ARG A 54 12.88 3.18 7.74
C ARG A 54 12.74 1.85 8.46
N TYR A 55 11.52 1.42 8.78
CA TYR A 55 11.31 0.31 9.73
C TYR A 55 10.57 -0.89 9.13
N ILE A 56 9.69 -0.67 8.15
CA ILE A 56 8.85 -1.75 7.59
C ILE A 56 9.47 -2.34 6.33
N GLY A 57 9.96 -1.49 5.43
CA GLY A 57 10.59 -1.93 4.17
C GLY A 57 9.64 -2.65 3.22
N GLN A 58 8.37 -2.23 3.18
CA GLN A 58 7.32 -2.83 2.36
C GLN A 58 6.65 -1.79 1.46
N PRO A 59 6.15 -2.17 0.28
CA PRO A 59 5.46 -1.24 -0.60
C PRO A 59 4.24 -0.58 0.07
N LEU A 60 4.16 0.75 -0.04
CA LEU A 60 3.01 1.57 0.36
C LEU A 60 2.35 2.13 -0.89
N ILE A 61 1.15 1.68 -1.23
CA ILE A 61 0.40 2.15 -2.40
C ILE A 61 -0.67 3.15 -1.96
N SER A 62 -0.46 4.44 -2.26
CA SER A 62 -1.32 5.55 -1.82
C SER A 62 -2.03 6.25 -3.00
N LEU A 63 -3.03 7.08 -2.69
CA LEU A 63 -3.66 8.01 -3.64
C LEU A 63 -3.17 9.47 -3.47
N ALA A 64 -2.11 9.70 -2.71
CA ALA A 64 -1.53 11.04 -2.56
C ALA A 64 -0.92 11.56 -3.87
N THR A 65 -1.16 12.84 -4.17
CA THR A 65 -0.75 13.48 -5.44
C THR A 65 0.48 14.38 -5.31
N ALA A 66 0.98 14.65 -4.09
CA ALA A 66 2.14 15.50 -3.89
C ALA A 66 3.36 15.03 -4.70
N ALA A 67 4.09 15.99 -5.29
CA ALA A 67 5.19 15.71 -6.20
C ALA A 67 6.42 15.11 -5.50
N GLU A 68 6.63 15.42 -4.21
CA GLU A 68 7.75 14.94 -3.39
C GLU A 68 7.88 13.40 -3.37
N PHE A 69 6.76 12.68 -3.29
CA PHE A 69 6.72 11.21 -3.31
C PHE A 69 7.18 10.57 -4.63
N SER A 70 7.42 11.37 -5.68
CA SER A 70 8.07 10.90 -6.92
C SER A 70 9.56 10.62 -6.73
N ASN A 71 10.22 11.18 -5.71
CA ASN A 71 11.65 10.97 -5.47
C ASN A 71 11.92 9.59 -4.86
N LYS A 72 12.29 8.61 -5.70
CA LYS A 72 12.59 7.24 -5.25
C LYS A 72 13.89 7.05 -4.49
N ARG A 73 14.72 8.09 -4.37
CA ARG A 73 15.86 8.07 -3.44
C ARG A 73 15.41 8.34 -2.00
N GLU A 74 14.35 9.13 -1.82
CA GLU A 74 13.79 9.50 -0.52
C GLU A 74 12.63 8.58 -0.12
N HIS A 75 11.82 8.15 -1.10
CA HIS A 75 10.63 7.32 -0.91
C HIS A 75 10.69 6.04 -1.79
N PRO A 76 11.65 5.11 -1.54
CA PRO A 76 11.82 3.91 -2.36
C PRO A 76 10.66 2.92 -2.31
N TYR A 77 9.89 2.85 -1.22
CA TYR A 77 8.75 1.93 -1.09
C TYR A 77 7.40 2.56 -1.43
N PHE A 78 7.33 3.89 -1.54
CA PHE A 78 6.11 4.58 -1.94
C PHE A 78 5.72 4.31 -3.40
N LEU A 79 4.45 4.00 -3.64
CA LEU A 79 3.84 3.79 -4.95
C LEU A 79 2.48 4.50 -5.00
N ARG A 80 2.01 4.85 -6.20
CA ARG A 80 0.67 5.44 -6.40
C ARG A 80 0.10 5.12 -7.77
N MET A 81 -1.23 5.12 -7.85
CA MET A 81 -1.97 4.92 -9.11
C MET A 81 -2.38 6.23 -9.79
N VAL A 82 -2.24 7.36 -9.09
CA VAL A 82 -2.60 8.70 -9.59
C VAL A 82 -1.36 9.48 -10.02
N PRO A 83 -1.45 10.38 -11.01
CA PRO A 83 -0.33 11.22 -11.41
C PRO A 83 0.02 12.25 -10.32
N PRO A 84 1.29 12.73 -10.26
CA PRO A 84 1.66 13.84 -9.41
C PRO A 84 1.00 15.16 -9.80
N ASP A 85 0.92 16.09 -8.84
CA ASP A 85 0.44 17.46 -9.06
C ASP A 85 1.25 18.22 -10.13
N ASP A 86 2.54 17.91 -10.30
CA ASP A 86 3.40 18.55 -11.32
C ASP A 86 2.87 18.35 -12.75
N ARG A 87 2.22 17.22 -13.03
CA ARG A 87 1.55 16.95 -14.32
C ARG A 87 0.35 17.86 -14.51
N GLN A 88 -0.42 18.09 -13.45
CA GLN A 88 -1.59 18.97 -13.50
C GLN A 88 -1.16 20.44 -13.63
N THR A 89 -0.12 20.86 -12.90
CA THR A 89 0.45 22.20 -13.03
C THR A 89 1.03 22.44 -14.42
N ALA A 90 1.74 21.47 -14.99
CA ALA A 90 2.25 21.55 -16.36
C ALA A 90 1.12 21.68 -17.40
N PHE A 91 0.03 20.93 -17.21
CA PHE A 91 -1.16 21.06 -18.06
C PHE A 91 -1.79 22.45 -17.94
N LEU A 92 -1.95 22.98 -16.73
CA LEU A 92 -2.49 24.32 -16.52
C LEU A 92 -1.63 25.39 -17.20
N ALA A 93 -0.30 25.31 -17.08
CA ALA A 93 0.61 26.21 -17.77
C ALA A 93 0.45 26.15 -19.30
N ALA A 94 0.28 24.95 -19.86
CA ALA A 94 0.02 24.78 -21.29
C ALA A 94 -1.31 25.41 -21.73
N VAL A 95 -2.36 25.31 -20.91
CA VAL A 95 -3.65 25.98 -21.16
C VAL A 95 -3.50 27.49 -21.14
N LEU A 96 -2.82 28.05 -20.13
CA LEU A 96 -2.57 29.49 -20.03
C LEU A 96 -1.79 30.02 -21.25
N HIS A 97 -0.76 29.29 -21.69
CA HIS A 97 0.00 29.64 -22.89
C HIS A 97 -0.85 29.57 -24.16
N HIS A 98 -1.71 28.55 -24.30
CA HIS A 98 -2.60 28.42 -25.47
C HIS A 98 -3.53 29.64 -25.66
N TYR A 99 -4.01 30.23 -24.56
CA TYR A 99 -4.89 31.40 -24.58
C TYR A 99 -4.17 32.75 -24.47
N GLY A 100 -2.83 32.77 -24.40
CA GLY A 100 -2.04 34.00 -24.28
C GLY A 100 -2.19 34.73 -22.93
N TRP A 101 -2.47 33.98 -21.86
CA TRP A 101 -2.58 34.51 -20.49
C TRP A 101 -1.26 34.43 -19.69
N LEU A 102 -0.22 33.87 -20.32
CA LEU A 102 1.18 33.83 -19.88
C LEU A 102 2.04 34.49 -20.97
#